data_AF-A0A835A7F5-F1
#
_entry.id   AF-A0A835A7F5-F1
#
_cell.length_a   1.000
_cell.length_b   1.000
_cell.length_c   1.000
_cell.angle_alpha   90.00
_cell.angle_beta   90.00
_cell.angle_gamma   90.00
#
_symmetry.space_group_name_H-M   'P 1'
#
loop_
_entity.id
_entity.type
_entity.pdbx_description
1 polymer ?
#
loop_
_entity_poly.entity_id
_entity_poly.type
_entity_poly.pdbx_seq_one_letter_code
_entity_poly.pdbx_strand_id
1 'polypeptide(L)'
;MASGAYPVQILHRSGGNGGGGGQWRNIGAAYAAVTFLRPQGQSLVLYTGGPNGQQQQQPQRIVLVYPILPGDAFERLDGATVSWAEPESGEEFALCFLDDDACGAVCGAIAPVVRSPAVDGIAEMLAGLRVAREEGAPAPGGGDFAARLAQLSIGRR
;
A
#
# COMPACT_ATOMS: atom_id res chain seq x y z
N MET A 1 -9.54 -2.82 11.68
CA MET A 1 -9.77 -1.84 10.59
C MET A 1 -9.72 -0.46 11.19
N ALA A 2 -8.60 0.26 11.06
CA ALA A 2 -8.52 1.67 11.42
C ALA A 2 -8.57 2.48 10.12
N SER A 3 -9.80 2.74 9.65
CA SER A 3 -10.08 3.56 8.46
C SER A 3 -10.25 5.01 8.91
N GLY A 4 -9.14 5.69 9.12
CA GLY A 4 -9.10 7.10 9.46
C GLY A 4 -8.05 7.81 8.62
N ALA A 5 -8.30 9.08 8.28
CA ALA A 5 -7.25 9.96 7.78
C ALA A 5 -6.64 10.71 8.98
N TYR A 6 -5.31 10.62 9.12
CA TYR A 6 -4.58 11.12 10.28
C TYR A 6 -3.90 12.45 9.96
N PRO A 7 -3.92 13.44 10.87
CA PRO A 7 -3.24 14.70 10.65
C PRO A 7 -1.73 14.49 10.54
N VAL A 8 -1.11 15.13 9.55
CA VAL A 8 0.33 15.05 9.27
C VAL A 8 0.90 16.40 8.89
N GLN A 9 2.18 16.61 9.20
CA GLN A 9 3.03 17.61 8.54
C GLN A 9 3.81 16.91 7.41
N ILE A 10 3.84 17.53 6.24
CA ILE A 10 4.53 17.01 5.07
C ILE A 10 5.91 17.64 5.00
N LEU A 11 6.94 16.80 4.97
CA LEU A 11 8.31 17.21 4.73
C LEU A 11 8.76 16.76 3.35
N HIS A 12 9.61 17.57 2.74
CA HIS A 12 10.24 17.32 1.46
C HIS A 12 11.73 17.61 1.53
N ARG A 13 12.55 16.76 0.92
CA ARG A 13 13.95 17.05 0.64
C ARG A 13 14.28 16.62 -0.78
N SER A 14 15.13 17.40 -1.44
CA SER A 14 15.55 17.07 -2.79
C SER A 14 16.53 15.90 -2.78
N GLY A 15 16.31 14.99 -3.74
CA GLY A 15 17.13 13.81 -3.99
C GLY A 15 18.42 14.21 -4.67
N GLY A 16 19.50 14.32 -3.89
CA GLY A 16 20.82 14.64 -4.44
C GLY A 16 21.51 13.38 -4.96
N ASN A 17 21.73 13.28 -6.29
CA ASN A 17 22.62 12.30 -6.93
C ASN A 17 24.13 12.46 -6.56
N GLY A 18 24.43 13.06 -5.40
CA GLY A 18 25.78 13.39 -4.98
C GLY A 18 25.88 13.76 -3.52
N GLY A 19 25.81 12.76 -2.64
CA GLY A 19 26.46 12.72 -1.31
C GLY A 19 26.07 13.73 -0.22
N GLY A 20 25.30 14.77 -0.53
CA GLY A 20 24.82 15.76 0.43
C GLY A 20 23.30 15.79 0.45
N GLY A 21 22.68 14.95 1.28
CA GLY A 21 21.22 14.92 1.45
C GLY A 21 20.69 16.32 1.77
N GLY A 22 19.74 16.81 0.96
CA GLY A 22 19.14 18.11 1.16
C GLY A 22 18.47 18.24 2.54
N GLN A 23 18.41 19.45 3.06
CA GLN A 23 17.69 19.72 4.31
C GLN A 23 16.19 19.47 4.12
N TRP A 24 15.57 18.73 5.05
CA TRP A 24 14.13 18.57 5.12
C TRP A 24 13.44 19.92 5.30
N ARG A 25 12.45 20.20 4.44
CA ARG A 25 11.62 21.40 4.47
C ARG A 25 10.17 21.01 4.69
N ASN A 26 9.51 21.70 5.61
CA ASN A 26 8.07 21.55 5.79
C ASN A 26 7.35 22.26 4.64
N ILE A 27 6.46 21.54 3.95
CA ILE A 27 5.71 22.04 2.80
C ILE A 27 4.20 22.16 3.08
N GLY A 28 3.74 21.84 4.29
CA GLY A 28 2.37 22.06 4.72
C GLY A 28 1.80 20.95 5.60
N ALA A 29 0.54 21.12 5.99
CA ALA A 29 -0.22 20.14 6.75
C ALA A 29 -1.28 19.47 5.88
N ALA A 30 -1.57 18.20 6.15
CA ALA A 30 -2.61 17.43 5.46
C ALA A 30 -3.18 16.34 6.38
N TYR A 31 -4.07 15.53 5.82
CA TYR A 31 -4.54 14.30 6.44
C TYR A 31 -4.16 13.11 5.57
N ALA A 32 -3.43 12.16 6.12
CA ALA A 32 -2.94 10.98 5.41
C ALA A 32 -3.83 9.76 5.67
N ALA A 33 -4.16 9.02 4.61
CA ALA A 33 -4.82 7.73 4.70
C ALA A 33 -4.25 6.76 3.68
N VAL A 34 -4.37 5.46 3.95
CA VAL A 34 -4.15 4.40 2.96
C VAL A 34 -5.52 3.89 2.53
N THR A 35 -5.82 4.00 1.24
CA THR A 35 -7.12 3.63 0.68
C THR A 35 -6.97 2.94 -0.67
N PHE A 36 -8.01 2.23 -1.09
CA PHE A 36 -8.05 1.59 -2.40
C PHE A 36 -8.70 2.53 -3.43
N LEU A 37 -7.92 2.98 -4.41
CA LEU A 37 -8.40 3.79 -5.53
C LEU A 37 -8.42 2.95 -6.81
N ARG A 38 -9.46 3.09 -7.64
CA ARG A 38 -9.47 2.47 -8.97
C ARG A 38 -9.01 3.49 -10.01
N PRO A 39 -8.14 3.12 -10.97
CA PRO A 39 -7.54 1.79 -11.18
C PRO A 39 -6.24 1.50 -10.39
N GLN A 40 -5.75 2.43 -9.56
CA GLN A 40 -4.40 2.41 -8.99
C GLN A 40 -4.12 1.32 -7.94
N GLY A 41 -5.15 0.76 -7.31
CA GLY A 41 -5.01 -0.16 -6.20
C GLY A 41 -4.85 0.55 -4.85
N GLN A 42 -4.08 -0.04 -3.94
CA GLN A 42 -3.84 0.53 -2.62
C GLN A 42 -2.88 1.72 -2.74
N SER A 43 -3.28 2.87 -2.18
CA SER A 43 -2.56 4.13 -2.36
C SER A 43 -2.51 4.91 -1.06
N LEU A 44 -1.39 5.59 -0.84
CA LEU A 44 -1.27 6.64 0.15
C LEU A 44 -1.89 7.92 -0.42
N VAL A 45 -2.88 8.48 0.29
CA VAL A 45 -3.64 9.64 -0.16
C VAL A 45 -3.56 10.73 0.89
N LEU A 46 -3.29 11.95 0.45
CA LEU A 46 -3.29 13.14 1.29
C LEU A 46 -4.49 14.01 0.97
N TYR A 47 -5.15 14.50 2.02
CA TYR A 47 -6.32 15.36 1.93
C TYR A 47 -6.07 16.74 2.57
N THR A 48 -6.70 17.79 2.04
CA THR A 48 -6.68 19.14 2.63
C THR A 48 -7.40 19.24 3.98
N GLY A 49 -8.25 18.27 4.33
CA GLY A 49 -9.09 18.30 5.53
C GLY A 49 -9.36 16.90 6.10
N GLY A 50 -9.66 16.86 7.39
CA GLY A 50 -9.89 15.62 8.14
C GLY A 50 -11.33 15.12 8.06
N PRO A 51 -11.57 13.85 8.42
CA PRO A 51 -12.88 13.20 8.27
C PRO A 51 -13.99 13.79 9.15
N ASN A 52 -13.65 14.53 10.21
CA ASN A 52 -14.60 15.03 11.21
C ASN A 52 -15.05 16.49 11.01
N GLY A 53 -14.70 17.15 9.90
CA GLY A 53 -15.31 18.41 9.48
C GLY A 53 -15.27 19.59 10.47
N GLN A 54 -14.46 19.54 11.54
CA GLN A 54 -14.52 20.55 12.60
C GLN A 54 -13.82 21.88 12.28
N GLN A 55 -13.12 22.00 11.15
CA GLN A 55 -12.68 23.31 10.65
C GLN A 55 -13.01 23.46 9.17
N GLN A 56 -14.13 24.16 8.95
CA GLN A 56 -14.54 24.89 7.75
C GLN A 56 -15.08 24.08 6.57
N GLN A 57 -16.19 24.61 6.05
CA GLN A 57 -17.08 24.18 4.96
C GLN A 57 -16.41 23.97 3.59
N GLN A 58 -15.14 23.59 3.52
CA GLN A 58 -14.47 23.25 2.28
C GLN A 58 -14.57 21.75 2.01
N PRO A 59 -14.88 21.34 0.77
CA PRO A 59 -14.87 19.92 0.41
C PRO A 59 -13.47 19.35 0.65
N GLN A 60 -13.41 18.17 1.26
CA GLN A 60 -12.17 17.41 1.42
C GLN A 60 -11.59 17.14 0.02
N ARG A 61 -10.44 17.73 -0.30
CA ARG A 61 -9.78 17.57 -1.61
C ARG A 61 -8.55 16.70 -1.47
N ILE A 62 -8.35 15.81 -2.43
CA ILE A 62 -7.11 15.06 -2.58
C ILE A 62 -6.04 16.02 -3.10
N VAL A 63 -4.91 16.11 -2.39
CA VAL A 63 -3.74 16.90 -2.81
C VAL A 63 -2.62 16.04 -3.34
N LEU A 64 -2.57 14.76 -2.96
CA LEU A 64 -1.59 13.80 -3.42
C LEU A 64 -2.18 12.40 -3.41
N VAL A 65 -1.84 11.64 -4.46
CA VAL A 65 -2.06 10.19 -4.55
C VAL A 65 -0.72 9.57 -4.89
N TYR A 66 -0.24 8.69 -4.02
CA TYR A 66 0.93 7.87 -4.24
C TYR A 66 0.49 6.40 -4.28
N PRO A 67 0.47 5.75 -5.47
CA PRO A 67 0.23 4.32 -5.57
C PRO A 67 1.32 3.56 -4.80
N ILE A 68 0.92 2.68 -3.89
CA ILE A 68 1.88 1.87 -3.12
C ILE A 68 2.18 0.63 -3.96
N LEU A 69 3.44 0.48 -4.36
CA LEU A 69 3.89 -0.62 -5.20
C LEU A 69 4.69 -1.65 -4.39
N PRO A 70 4.70 -2.93 -4.83
CA PRO A 70 5.65 -3.91 -4.34
C PRO A 70 7.09 -3.40 -4.45
N GLY A 71 7.86 -3.52 -3.36
CA GLY A 71 9.24 -3.07 -3.31
C GLY A 71 9.46 -1.60 -2.95
N ASP A 72 8.41 -0.79 -2.80
CA ASP A 72 8.56 0.59 -2.30
C ASP A 72 9.22 0.63 -0.92
N ALA A 73 10.24 1.46 -0.76
CA ALA A 73 10.99 1.60 0.48
C ALA A 73 10.38 2.69 1.39
N PHE A 74 9.37 2.31 2.17
CA PHE A 74 8.86 3.14 3.27
C PHE A 74 9.64 2.85 4.55
N GLU A 75 10.26 3.87 5.12
CA GLU A 75 11.05 3.79 6.35
C GLU A 75 10.39 4.56 7.50
N ARG A 76 10.41 3.99 8.70
CA ARG A 76 9.93 4.65 9.93
C ARG A 76 11.13 5.17 10.72
N LEU A 77 11.23 6.49 10.89
CA LEU A 77 12.46 7.13 11.38
C LEU A 77 12.51 7.29 12.91
N ASP A 78 11.49 7.90 13.51
CA ASP A 78 11.46 8.30 14.92
C ASP A 78 10.16 7.87 15.64
N GLY A 79 9.51 6.83 15.12
CA GLY A 79 8.23 6.33 15.62
C GLY A 79 7.01 7.09 15.07
N ALA A 80 7.06 8.41 15.01
CA ALA A 80 5.96 9.24 14.49
C ALA A 80 6.15 9.68 13.03
N THR A 81 7.28 9.38 12.40
CA THR A 81 7.58 9.78 11.01
C THR A 81 7.77 8.58 10.09
N VAL A 82 7.11 8.61 8.93
CA VAL A 82 7.36 7.70 7.80
C VAL A 82 7.93 8.48 6.63
N SER A 83 8.96 7.95 5.98
CA SER A 83 9.59 8.54 4.80
C SER A 83 9.68 7.56 3.64
N TRP A 84 9.72 8.07 2.41
CA TRP A 84 10.00 7.31 1.20
C TRP A 84 10.69 8.19 0.17
N ALA A 85 11.44 7.56 -0.73
CA ALA A 85 11.97 8.19 -1.92
C ALA A 85 11.00 7.95 -3.08
N GLU A 86 10.73 9.00 -3.86
CA GLU A 86 9.99 8.88 -5.11
C GLU A 86 10.93 8.23 -6.16
N PRO A 87 10.56 7.08 -6.74
CA PRO A 87 11.50 6.27 -7.53
C PRO A 87 12.02 6.95 -8.80
N GLU A 88 11.24 7.80 -9.46
CA GLU A 88 11.60 8.37 -10.76
C GLU A 88 12.52 9.61 -10.63
N SER A 89 12.26 10.44 -9.64
CA SER A 89 12.93 11.72 -9.38
C SER A 89 14.02 11.62 -8.32
N GLY A 90 13.93 10.63 -7.43
CA GLY A 90 14.77 10.52 -6.24
C GLY A 90 14.42 11.53 -5.14
N GLU A 91 13.42 12.41 -5.35
CA GLU A 91 12.96 13.33 -4.32
C GLU A 91 12.40 12.54 -3.14
N GLU A 92 12.65 13.02 -1.93
CA GLU A 92 12.22 12.30 -0.74
C GLU A 92 11.17 13.07 0.03
N PHE A 93 10.20 12.30 0.53
CA PHE A 93 9.06 12.79 1.27
C PHE A 93 9.02 12.13 2.64
N ALA A 94 8.50 12.86 3.62
CA ALA A 94 8.16 12.29 4.91
C ALA A 94 6.84 12.86 5.43
N LEU A 95 6.11 12.05 6.18
CA LEU A 95 4.92 12.45 6.92
C LEU A 95 5.21 12.32 8.41
N CYS A 96 5.17 13.45 9.10
CA CYS A 96 5.23 13.49 10.56
C CYS A 96 3.81 13.47 11.11
N PHE A 97 3.45 12.38 11.79
CA PHE A 97 2.18 12.20 12.47
C PHE A 97 2.20 12.87 13.84
N LEU A 98 1.00 13.09 14.41
CA LEU A 98 0.86 13.64 15.75
C LEU A 98 1.36 12.67 16.83
N ASP A 99 1.21 11.37 16.60
CA ASP A 99 1.52 10.31 17.55
C ASP A 99 1.98 9.02 16.85
N ASP A 100 2.59 8.14 17.66
CA ASP A 100 3.16 6.86 17.22
C ASP A 100 2.10 5.89 16.70
N ASP A 101 0.91 5.90 17.31
CA ASP A 101 -0.19 4.99 16.97
C ASP A 101 -0.74 5.30 15.57
N ALA A 102 -0.90 6.58 15.22
CA ALA A 102 -1.33 7.03 13.90
C ALA A 102 -0.31 6.64 12.81
N CYS A 103 0.98 6.87 13.08
CA CYS A 103 2.06 6.43 12.19
C CYS A 103 2.05 4.91 12.02
N GLY A 104 1.95 4.17 13.14
CA GLY A 104 1.87 2.71 13.16
C GLY A 104 0.68 2.16 12.37
N ALA A 105 -0.48 2.80 12.46
CA ALA A 105 -1.67 2.43 11.70
C ALA A 105 -1.46 2.59 10.19
N VAL A 106 -0.86 3.71 9.74
CA VAL A 106 -0.56 3.95 8.33
C VAL A 106 0.52 2.99 7.82
N CYS A 107 1.63 2.84 8.55
CA CYS A 107 2.69 1.89 8.22
C CYS A 107 2.17 0.45 8.15
N GLY A 108 1.29 0.07 9.09
CA GLY A 108 0.63 -1.24 9.11
C GLY A 108 -0.29 -1.48 7.90
N ALA A 109 -0.87 -0.43 7.34
CA ALA A 109 -1.66 -0.50 6.12
C ALA A 109 -0.81 -0.52 4.84
N ILE A 110 0.40 0.07 4.86
CA ILE A 110 1.37 0.05 3.74
C ILE A 110 2.06 -1.32 3.65
N ALA A 111 2.51 -1.87 4.78
CA ALA A 111 3.38 -3.04 4.84
C ALA A 111 2.93 -4.28 4.05
N PRO A 112 1.64 -4.67 4.02
CA PRO A 112 1.20 -5.84 3.25
C PRO A 112 1.41 -5.70 1.74
N VAL A 113 1.30 -4.49 1.20
CA VAL A 113 1.43 -4.22 -0.24
C VAL A 113 2.89 -4.26 -0.66
N VAL A 114 3.75 -3.58 0.12
CA VAL A 114 5.19 -3.53 -0.12
C VAL A 114 5.84 -4.92 -0.03
N ARG A 115 5.39 -5.74 0.93
CA ARG A 115 5.90 -7.11 1.15
C ARG A 115 5.32 -8.13 0.19
N SER A 116 4.29 -7.78 -0.59
CA SER A 116 3.80 -8.67 -1.63
C SER A 116 4.92 -8.85 -2.66
N PRO A 117 5.27 -10.09 -3.07
CA PRO A 117 6.12 -10.25 -4.23
C PRO A 117 5.47 -9.52 -5.40
N ALA A 118 6.26 -8.75 -6.16
CA ALA A 118 5.81 -8.23 -7.44
C ALA A 118 5.31 -9.41 -8.28
N VAL A 119 4.20 -9.23 -8.99
CA VAL A 119 3.53 -10.32 -9.75
C VAL A 119 4.48 -10.96 -10.78
N ASP A 120 5.55 -10.29 -11.16
CA ASP A 120 6.63 -10.82 -12.01
C ASP A 120 7.38 -12.02 -11.40
N GLY A 121 7.44 -12.14 -10.07
CA GLY A 121 8.08 -13.27 -9.37
C GLY A 121 7.15 -14.47 -9.12
N ILE A 122 5.84 -14.32 -9.37
CA ILE A 122 4.87 -15.41 -9.16
C ILE A 122 5.08 -16.50 -10.21
N ALA A 123 5.50 -16.16 -11.44
CA ALA A 123 5.80 -17.14 -12.47
C ALA A 123 6.97 -18.07 -12.07
N GLU A 124 8.04 -17.53 -11.49
CA GLU A 124 9.18 -18.32 -11.00
C GLU A 124 8.84 -19.11 -9.72
N MET A 125 8.08 -18.52 -8.80
CA MET A 125 7.58 -19.23 -7.61
C MET A 125 6.64 -20.39 -7.98
N LEU A 126 5.74 -20.19 -8.95
CA LEU A 126 4.88 -21.24 -9.49
C LEU A 126 5.66 -22.26 -10.32
N ALA A 127 6.75 -21.86 -10.98
CA ALA A 127 7.64 -22.79 -11.68
C ALA A 127 8.35 -23.72 -10.67
N GLY A 128 8.75 -23.21 -9.50
CA GLY A 128 9.30 -24.00 -8.40
C GLY A 128 8.29 -24.90 -7.68
N LEU A 129 6.99 -24.61 -7.80
CA LEU A 129 5.88 -25.39 -7.24
C LEU A 129 5.29 -26.42 -8.21
N ARG A 130 5.86 -26.59 -9.42
CA ARG A 130 5.51 -27.71 -10.30
C ARG A 130 6.00 -29.01 -9.65
N VAL A 131 5.11 -29.60 -8.86
CA VAL A 131 5.24 -30.92 -8.24
C VAL A 131 5.77 -31.90 -9.28
N ALA A 132 6.91 -32.55 -8.96
CA ALA A 132 7.40 -33.68 -9.72
C ALA A 132 6.27 -34.70 -9.84
N ARG A 133 5.73 -34.85 -11.04
CA ARG A 133 4.77 -35.89 -11.36
C ARG A 133 5.51 -37.21 -11.22
N GLU A 134 5.38 -37.88 -10.07
CA GLU A 134 5.74 -39.29 -9.97
C GLU A 134 4.91 -40.05 -11.01
N GLU A 135 5.60 -40.62 -11.99
CA GLU A 135 5.07 -41.68 -12.83
C GLU A 135 4.70 -42.87 -11.94
N GLY A 136 3.41 -43.08 -11.71
CA GLY A 136 2.96 -44.17 -10.84
C GLY A 136 1.46 -44.46 -10.89
N ALA A 137 1.03 -45.14 -11.95
CA ALA A 137 -0.18 -45.97 -12.12
C ALA A 137 -1.60 -45.32 -11.99
N PRO A 138 -2.59 -45.79 -12.78
CA PRO A 138 -3.93 -45.21 -12.80
C PRO A 138 -4.83 -45.81 -11.70
N ALA A 139 -5.60 -44.96 -11.00
CA ALA A 139 -6.73 -45.37 -10.19
C ALA A 139 -8.03 -44.76 -10.74
N PRO A 140 -9.14 -45.52 -10.81
CA PRO A 140 -10.36 -45.13 -11.49
C PRO A 140 -11.27 -44.31 -10.58
N GLY A 141 -11.91 -43.27 -11.12
CA GLY A 141 -12.98 -42.55 -10.42
C GLY A 141 -12.96 -41.04 -10.63
N GLY A 142 -12.96 -40.59 -11.90
CA GLY A 142 -13.14 -39.20 -12.26
C GLY A 142 -14.58 -38.74 -12.04
N GLY A 143 -14.92 -38.38 -10.80
CA GLY A 143 -16.15 -37.66 -10.47
C GLY A 143 -15.91 -36.17 -10.60
N ASP A 144 -16.49 -35.58 -11.65
CA ASP A 144 -16.33 -34.19 -12.09
C ASP A 144 -16.53 -33.15 -10.97
N PHE A 145 -15.41 -32.59 -10.51
CA PHE A 145 -15.35 -31.55 -9.48
C PHE A 145 -15.96 -30.23 -9.96
N ALA A 146 -15.92 -29.98 -11.28
CA ALA A 146 -16.50 -28.78 -11.88
C ALA A 146 -18.03 -28.80 -11.81
N ALA A 147 -18.65 -29.98 -11.97
CA ALA A 147 -20.09 -30.15 -11.83
C ALA A 147 -20.59 -29.87 -10.40
N ARG A 148 -19.79 -30.21 -9.37
CA ARG A 148 -20.12 -29.91 -7.96
C ARG A 148 -20.03 -28.42 -7.64
N LEU A 149 -19.06 -27.71 -8.22
CA LEU A 149 -18.93 -26.25 -8.05
C LEU A 149 -20.07 -25.48 -8.72
N ALA A 150 -20.53 -25.93 -9.89
CA ALA A 150 -21.66 -25.32 -10.59
C ALA A 150 -23.00 -25.45 -9.85
N GLN A 151 -23.19 -26.50 -9.05
CA GLN A 151 -24.40 -26.68 -8.25
C GLN A 151 -24.45 -25.75 -7.02
N LEU A 152 -23.29 -25.36 -6.48
CA LEU A 152 -23.20 -24.47 -5.31
C LEU A 152 -23.43 -23.00 -5.66
N SER A 153 -23.25 -22.59 -6.93
CA SER A 153 -23.37 -21.19 -7.35
C SER A 153 -24.79 -20.75 -7.72
N ILE A 154 -25.74 -21.68 -7.88
CA ILE A 154 -27.12 -21.38 -8.34
C ILE A 154 -28.10 -21.14 -7.16
N GLY A 155 -27.69 -21.39 -5.91
CA GLY A 155 -28.54 -21.27 -4.72
C GLY A 155 -28.40 -19.96 -3.94
N ARG A 156 -28.70 -18.80 -4.54
CA ARG A 156 -29.08 -17.59 -3.79
C ARG A 156 -30.25 -16.88 -4.46
N ARG A 157 -31.46 -17.20 -4.01
CA ARG A 157 -32.56 -16.23 -3.89
C ARG A 157 -32.94 -16.16 -2.43
#